data_AF-A0A819ETK6-F1
#
_entry.id   AF-A0A819ETK6-F1
#
_cell.length_a   1.000
_cell.length_b   1.000
_cell.length_c   1.000
_cell.angle_alpha   90.00
_cell.angle_beta   90.00
_cell.angle_gamma   90.00
#
_symmetry.space_group_name_H-M   'P 1'
#
loop_
_entity.id
_entity.type
_entity.pdbx_description
1 polymer ?
#
loop_
_entity_poly.entity_id
_entity_poly.type
_entity_poly.pdbx_seq_one_letter_code
_entity_poly.pdbx_strand_id
1 'polypeptide(L)'
;MFFNRTQYFQLISKIFTQQRREYTQIRQLEELQRLYDLLKHESLCKVLFYLILFDHFFFELASVHGYSNKMDPNGIFSNNELDLQKIQVYGFDFDYTLARYKPALHSLIYDHAKTFLVKNLRYPDDLMNFCFRPGMGARGLHLDIKRGWLMKVDSYHNIQLGTVYRGMNQISDEEVITTHHGTKLSVDIVGYLGKTTNMFQFVDIFSIPEITLLRDVTQYFIDNSIPFGSEYVFYDVSEAVTVFHKSGIMHQIVGEDVETYFEENVRLKPFLQRLHDANKQIFLITNSAYWYVNRGMSSLLGENWRDFFDVIICQARKPSFFGAEQRPFREIDVNNNSKSWDRVNVIEHGKVYVEGNLADLIEMTHWKGNDVLYIGDHIYGDLADLFLKYGWRTGAILEEVEDEINIINSDSFQKTIQWLNVLQWLINQLQIIPGSEADALMKTWVAEREEEKAKSRDLFNPYFGSVFRTHTVPTYFHRRLARFADVYTSNVCNFLNYPLDYVFYPRRVALAHENVLPTPDINLLLMDTARHAMRFETARVQHVEGTQ
;
A
#
# COMPACT_ATOMS: atom_id res chain seq x y z
N MET A 1 14.41 56.07 -10.62
CA MET A 1 15.56 55.72 -9.76
C MET A 1 15.84 54.24 -9.98
N PHE A 2 16.94 53.92 -10.66
CA PHE A 2 17.32 52.53 -10.89
C PHE A 2 17.97 51.98 -9.61
N PHE A 3 17.30 51.07 -8.93
CA PHE A 3 17.92 50.30 -7.85
C PHE A 3 18.97 49.36 -8.47
N ASN A 4 20.14 49.29 -7.85
CA ASN A 4 21.22 48.36 -8.19
C ASN A 4 20.78 46.92 -7.81
N ARG A 5 21.24 45.91 -8.56
CA ARG A 5 21.02 44.46 -8.38
C ARG A 5 21.06 43.99 -6.91
N THR A 6 21.99 44.51 -6.13
CA THR A 6 22.19 44.26 -4.69
C THR A 6 21.03 44.79 -3.86
N GLN A 7 20.46 45.93 -4.22
CA GLN A 7 19.33 46.56 -3.52
C GLN A 7 18.01 45.83 -3.81
N TYR A 8 17.84 45.26 -5.01
CA TYR A 8 16.69 44.39 -5.33
C TYR A 8 16.78 43.04 -4.61
N PHE A 9 17.95 42.42 -4.59
CA PHE A 9 18.18 41.19 -3.82
C PHE A 9 17.96 41.42 -2.31
N GLN A 10 18.47 42.52 -1.76
CA GLN A 10 18.21 42.92 -0.37
C GLN A 10 16.73 43.22 -0.11
N LEU A 11 16.00 43.83 -1.06
CA LEU A 11 14.57 44.09 -0.92
C LEU A 11 13.76 42.80 -0.89
N ILE A 12 14.01 41.88 -1.84
CA ILE A 12 13.33 40.57 -1.91
C ILE A 12 13.68 39.70 -0.71
N SER A 13 14.95 39.66 -0.30
CA SER A 13 15.42 38.94 0.90
C SER A 13 14.80 39.53 2.18
N LYS A 14 14.68 40.85 2.29
CA LYS A 14 14.10 41.53 3.46
C LYS A 14 12.57 41.35 3.54
N ILE A 15 11.87 41.34 2.40
CA ILE A 15 10.45 40.94 2.31
C ILE A 15 10.28 39.50 2.82
N PHE A 16 11.15 38.59 2.37
CA PHE A 16 11.11 37.17 2.75
C PHE A 16 11.44 36.92 4.24
N THR A 17 12.40 37.65 4.81
CA THR A 17 12.88 37.42 6.19
C THR A 17 11.96 38.07 7.25
N GLN A 18 11.24 39.14 6.90
CA GLN A 18 10.56 40.00 7.88
C GLN A 18 9.02 39.87 7.87
N GLN A 19 8.41 39.22 6.87
CA GLN A 19 6.94 39.31 6.68
C GLN A 19 6.23 37.98 6.40
N ARG A 20 6.57 36.92 7.15
CA ARG A 20 5.81 35.65 7.15
C ARG A 20 4.46 35.73 7.91
N ARG A 21 4.02 36.90 8.41
CA ARG A 21 2.91 37.00 9.38
C ARG A 21 1.69 37.86 9.03
N GLU A 22 1.74 38.75 8.05
CA GLU A 22 0.56 39.54 7.68
C GLU A 22 0.70 39.94 6.22
N TYR A 23 -0.20 39.57 5.31
CA TYR A 23 -0.61 40.44 4.21
C TYR A 23 -1.86 39.93 3.47
N THR A 24 -2.82 40.86 3.32
CA THR A 24 -4.09 40.72 2.60
C THR A 24 -4.21 41.76 1.48
N GLN A 25 -3.11 42.41 1.04
CA GLN A 25 -3.19 43.52 0.09
C GLN A 25 -1.95 43.65 -0.81
N ILE A 26 -1.82 42.79 -1.82
CA ILE A 26 -1.18 43.20 -3.09
C ILE A 26 -2.25 43.09 -4.17
N ARG A 27 -2.91 44.22 -4.42
CA ARG A 27 -3.77 44.45 -5.58
C ARG A 27 -2.91 45.06 -6.68
N GLN A 28 -2.60 44.27 -7.72
CA GLN A 28 -2.65 44.63 -9.15
C GLN A 28 -1.74 43.70 -9.98
N LEU A 29 -2.37 42.84 -10.79
CA LEU A 29 -1.71 41.97 -11.79
C LEU A 29 -0.79 42.75 -12.75
N GLU A 30 -1.03 44.06 -12.97
CA GLU A 30 -0.22 44.92 -13.84
C GLU A 30 1.18 45.24 -13.27
N GLU A 31 1.32 45.34 -11.93
CA GLU A 31 2.63 45.58 -11.30
C GLU A 31 3.51 44.32 -11.34
N LEU A 32 2.90 43.14 -11.18
CA LEU A 32 3.56 41.85 -11.36
C LEU A 32 4.00 41.65 -12.81
N GLN A 33 3.16 42.01 -13.78
CA GLN A 33 3.53 41.94 -15.20
C GLN A 33 4.70 42.88 -15.52
N ARG A 34 4.73 44.11 -14.97
CA ARG A 34 5.87 45.03 -15.08
C ARG A 34 7.14 44.46 -14.45
N LEU A 35 7.04 43.85 -13.27
CA LEU A 35 8.17 43.18 -12.60
C LEU A 35 8.70 42.02 -13.44
N TYR A 36 7.83 41.19 -14.02
CA TYR A 36 8.23 40.12 -14.95
C TYR A 36 8.99 40.66 -16.16
N ASP A 37 8.48 41.71 -16.80
CA ASP A 37 9.10 42.31 -17.98
C ASP A 37 10.46 42.97 -17.65
N LEU A 38 10.62 43.53 -16.45
CA LEU A 38 11.89 44.08 -15.93
C LEU A 38 12.91 43.00 -15.57
N LEU A 39 12.46 41.85 -15.07
CA LEU A 39 13.31 40.74 -14.60
C LEU A 39 13.60 39.70 -15.68
N LYS A 40 13.02 39.85 -16.88
CA LYS A 40 13.13 38.92 -18.03
C LYS A 40 14.56 38.63 -18.47
N HIS A 41 15.51 39.50 -18.13
CA HIS A 41 16.91 39.41 -18.52
C HIS A 41 17.85 38.89 -17.40
N GLU A 42 17.37 38.71 -16.17
CA GLU A 42 18.19 38.18 -15.07
C GLU A 42 17.58 36.89 -14.49
N SER A 43 18.23 35.76 -14.76
CA SER A 43 17.75 34.42 -14.46
C SER A 43 17.34 34.21 -12.98
N LEU A 44 18.09 34.81 -12.03
CA LEU A 44 17.82 34.69 -10.59
C LEU A 44 16.55 35.44 -10.18
N CYS A 45 16.35 36.64 -10.72
CA CYS A 45 15.18 37.47 -10.42
C CYS A 45 13.89 36.87 -10.99
N LYS A 46 13.96 36.18 -12.12
CA LYS A 46 12.83 35.44 -12.70
C LYS A 46 12.37 34.29 -11.78
N VAL A 47 13.31 33.56 -11.17
CA VAL A 47 13.01 32.49 -10.20
C VAL A 47 12.36 33.06 -8.94
N LEU A 48 12.90 34.16 -8.40
CA LEU A 48 12.33 34.86 -7.24
C LEU A 48 10.93 35.43 -7.54
N PHE A 49 10.69 35.89 -8.76
CA PHE A 49 9.38 36.34 -9.19
C PHE A 49 8.34 35.22 -9.26
N TYR A 50 8.70 34.03 -9.76
CA TYR A 50 7.81 32.86 -9.74
C TYR A 50 7.48 32.40 -8.31
N LEU A 51 8.44 32.50 -7.38
CA LEU A 51 8.20 32.23 -5.96
C LEU A 51 7.16 33.20 -5.38
N ILE A 52 7.30 34.50 -5.66
CA ILE A 52 6.34 35.53 -5.21
C ILE A 52 4.94 35.28 -5.79
N LEU A 53 4.83 34.93 -7.07
CA LEU A 53 3.55 34.57 -7.68
C LEU A 53 2.95 33.30 -7.05
N PHE A 54 3.77 32.32 -6.72
CA PHE A 54 3.33 31.10 -6.07
C PHE A 54 2.81 31.38 -4.66
N ASP A 55 3.59 32.06 -3.81
CA ASP A 55 3.19 32.40 -2.45
C ASP A 55 1.91 33.26 -2.42
N HIS A 56 1.76 34.17 -3.39
CA HIS A 56 0.64 35.12 -3.42
C HIS A 56 -0.64 34.54 -4.02
N PHE A 57 -0.56 33.67 -5.03
CA PHE A 57 -1.75 33.18 -5.76
C PHE A 57 -2.04 31.70 -5.61
N PHE A 58 -1.06 30.86 -5.27
CA PHE A 58 -1.25 29.41 -5.31
C PHE A 58 -2.14 28.90 -4.17
N PHE A 59 -1.98 29.42 -2.95
CA PHE A 59 -2.85 29.04 -1.83
C PHE A 59 -4.30 29.51 -2.03
N GLU A 60 -4.51 30.67 -2.67
CA GLU A 60 -5.85 31.12 -3.07
C GLU A 60 -6.41 30.28 -4.23
N LEU A 61 -5.65 30.02 -5.29
CA LEU A 61 -6.10 29.23 -6.45
C LEU A 61 -6.39 27.76 -6.11
N ALA A 62 -5.56 27.14 -5.25
CA ALA A 62 -5.77 25.79 -4.74
C ALA A 62 -7.04 25.71 -3.87
N SER A 63 -7.42 26.79 -3.18
CA SER A 63 -8.67 26.88 -2.43
C SER A 63 -9.91 27.12 -3.32
N VAL A 64 -9.76 27.86 -4.43
CA VAL A 64 -10.86 28.28 -5.32
C VAL A 64 -11.25 27.21 -6.35
N HIS A 65 -10.31 26.44 -6.88
CA HIS A 65 -10.62 25.40 -7.88
C HIS A 65 -10.98 24.04 -7.28
N GLY A 66 -10.90 23.90 -5.95
CA GLY A 66 -11.09 22.63 -5.27
C GLY A 66 -10.01 21.61 -5.65
N TYR A 67 -9.55 20.85 -4.67
CA TYR A 67 -8.73 19.66 -4.92
C TYR A 67 -9.61 18.62 -5.64
N SER A 68 -9.76 18.75 -6.96
CA SER A 68 -11.00 18.33 -7.63
C SER A 68 -11.21 16.83 -7.81
N ASN A 69 -10.33 15.95 -7.31
CA ASN A 69 -10.61 14.51 -7.27
C ASN A 69 -9.96 13.85 -6.05
N LYS A 70 -10.68 13.84 -4.92
CA LYS A 70 -10.37 12.93 -3.82
C LYS A 70 -10.50 11.48 -4.32
N MET A 71 -9.57 10.64 -3.94
CA MET A 71 -9.60 9.21 -4.25
C MET A 71 -10.65 8.53 -3.37
N ASP A 72 -11.45 7.62 -3.91
CA ASP A 72 -12.39 6.83 -3.12
C ASP A 72 -11.63 5.80 -2.27
N PRO A 73 -11.71 5.85 -0.92
CA PRO A 73 -11.10 4.84 -0.06
C PRO A 73 -11.63 3.42 -0.31
N ASN A 74 -12.86 3.29 -0.83
CA ASN A 74 -13.49 2.03 -1.19
C ASN A 74 -13.32 1.67 -2.68
N GLY A 75 -12.39 2.33 -3.37
CA GLY A 75 -12.09 2.10 -4.77
C GLY A 75 -11.34 0.79 -5.02
N ILE A 76 -11.42 0.29 -6.26
CA ILE A 76 -10.53 -0.76 -6.78
C ILE A 76 -9.48 -0.11 -7.67
N PHE A 77 -8.22 -0.41 -7.40
CA PHE A 77 -7.06 0.19 -8.08
C PHE A 77 -6.42 -0.83 -9.03
N SER A 78 -6.31 -0.45 -10.30
CA SER A 78 -5.80 -1.31 -11.37
C SER A 78 -4.33 -1.08 -11.68
N ASN A 79 -3.55 -2.16 -11.68
CA ASN A 79 -2.21 -2.23 -12.25
C ASN A 79 -2.25 -2.71 -13.70
N ASN A 80 -3.23 -3.56 -14.04
CA ASN A 80 -3.49 -4.05 -15.40
C ASN A 80 -4.98 -3.89 -15.76
N GLU A 81 -5.29 -4.04 -17.05
CA GLU A 81 -6.67 -4.01 -17.53
C GLU A 81 -7.43 -5.27 -17.09
N LEU A 82 -8.51 -5.11 -16.32
CA LEU A 82 -9.35 -6.22 -15.86
C LEU A 82 -10.81 -5.99 -16.28
N ASP A 83 -11.29 -6.84 -17.20
CA ASP A 83 -12.66 -6.86 -17.68
C ASP A 83 -13.45 -7.92 -16.90
N LEU A 84 -14.35 -7.47 -16.02
CA LEU A 84 -15.14 -8.35 -15.17
C LEU A 84 -16.13 -9.22 -15.96
N GLN A 85 -16.54 -8.79 -17.16
CA GLN A 85 -17.49 -9.54 -17.99
C GLN A 85 -16.90 -10.89 -18.39
N LYS A 86 -15.59 -10.90 -18.67
CA LYS A 86 -14.83 -12.07 -19.11
C LYS A 86 -14.56 -13.06 -17.96
N ILE A 87 -14.52 -12.59 -16.72
CA ILE A 87 -14.30 -13.46 -15.56
C ILE A 87 -15.53 -14.34 -15.33
N GLN A 88 -15.35 -15.66 -15.43
CA GLN A 88 -16.41 -16.65 -15.16
C GLN A 88 -16.26 -17.30 -13.79
N VAL A 89 -15.04 -17.31 -13.25
CA VAL A 89 -14.71 -18.02 -12.01
C VAL A 89 -14.03 -17.08 -11.02
N TYR A 90 -14.54 -17.02 -9.79
CA TYR A 90 -14.03 -16.21 -8.70
C TYR A 90 -13.50 -17.09 -7.58
N GLY A 91 -12.22 -16.94 -7.28
CA GLY A 91 -11.56 -17.66 -6.20
C GLY A 91 -11.17 -16.72 -5.06
N PHE A 92 -11.25 -17.22 -3.84
CA PHE A 92 -10.94 -16.43 -2.65
C PHE A 92 -10.01 -17.19 -1.72
N ASP A 93 -9.11 -16.47 -1.03
CA ASP A 93 -8.62 -16.89 0.28
C ASP A 93 -9.66 -16.62 1.37
N PHE A 94 -9.49 -17.24 2.53
CA PHE A 94 -10.33 -17.03 3.70
C PHE A 94 -9.79 -15.90 4.60
N ASP A 95 -8.65 -16.14 5.26
CA ASP A 95 -8.06 -15.26 6.26
C ASP A 95 -7.64 -13.93 5.63
N TYR A 96 -7.99 -12.78 6.25
CA TYR A 96 -7.76 -11.41 5.76
C TYR A 96 -8.32 -11.07 4.36
N THR A 97 -9.01 -12.01 3.71
CA THR A 97 -9.64 -11.82 2.40
C THR A 97 -11.17 -11.81 2.52
N LEU A 98 -11.78 -12.95 2.88
CA LEU A 98 -13.21 -13.02 3.18
C LEU A 98 -13.48 -12.67 4.65
N ALA A 99 -12.67 -13.23 5.55
CA ALA A 99 -12.72 -12.97 6.98
C ALA A 99 -11.71 -11.88 7.35
N ARG A 100 -12.20 -10.67 7.62
CA ARG A 100 -11.38 -9.57 8.14
C ARG A 100 -11.31 -9.64 9.65
N TYR A 101 -10.15 -9.31 10.19
CA TYR A 101 -9.87 -9.42 11.61
C TYR A 101 -9.85 -8.04 12.28
N LYS A 102 -10.41 -7.98 13.49
CA LYS A 102 -10.29 -6.83 14.39
C LYS A 102 -8.87 -6.72 14.95
N PRO A 103 -8.43 -5.53 15.39
CA PRO A 103 -7.12 -5.33 16.04
C PRO A 103 -6.86 -6.22 17.28
N ALA A 104 -7.91 -6.79 17.88
CA ALA A 104 -7.82 -7.76 18.96
C ALA A 104 -6.95 -8.98 18.60
N LEU A 105 -6.96 -9.42 17.34
CA LEU A 105 -6.11 -10.53 16.89
C LEU A 105 -4.62 -10.19 17.01
N HIS A 106 -4.21 -8.98 16.64
CA HIS A 106 -2.81 -8.57 16.74
C HIS A 106 -2.32 -8.58 18.20
N SER A 107 -3.18 -8.15 19.13
CA SER A 107 -2.89 -8.22 20.56
C SER A 107 -2.77 -9.67 21.05
N LEU A 108 -3.67 -10.55 20.59
CA LEU A 108 -3.65 -11.97 20.92
C LEU A 108 -2.34 -12.66 20.48
N ILE A 109 -1.90 -12.41 19.24
CA ILE A 109 -0.66 -12.97 18.69
C ILE A 109 0.54 -12.47 19.50
N TYR A 110 0.59 -11.16 19.76
CA TYR A 110 1.67 -10.55 20.56
C TYR A 110 1.75 -11.15 21.95
N ASP A 111 0.63 -11.23 22.68
CA ASP A 111 0.60 -11.72 24.06
C ASP A 111 0.94 -13.21 24.17
N HIS A 112 0.51 -14.03 23.21
CA HIS A 112 0.90 -15.44 23.15
C HIS A 112 2.39 -15.61 22.88
N ALA A 113 2.93 -14.91 21.87
CA ALA A 113 4.35 -14.98 21.55
C ALA A 113 5.21 -14.50 22.73
N LYS A 114 4.85 -13.36 23.34
CA LYS A 114 5.50 -12.83 24.55
C LYS A 114 5.47 -13.83 25.71
N THR A 115 4.32 -14.45 25.95
CA THR A 115 4.18 -15.47 27.00
C THR A 115 5.06 -16.69 26.74
N PHE A 116 5.15 -17.13 25.48
CA PHE A 116 6.03 -18.23 25.07
C PHE A 116 7.50 -17.90 25.33
N LEU A 117 7.97 -16.71 24.94
CA LEU A 117 9.35 -16.27 25.20
C LEU A 117 9.69 -16.34 26.70
N VAL A 118 8.83 -15.79 27.55
CA VAL A 118 9.07 -15.74 29.01
C VAL A 118 8.98 -17.14 29.64
N LYS A 119 7.89 -17.87 29.39
CA LYS A 119 7.62 -19.14 30.08
C LYS A 119 8.41 -20.31 29.54
N ASN A 120 8.58 -20.39 28.21
CA ASN A 120 9.20 -21.53 27.54
C ASN A 120 10.69 -21.28 27.27
N LEU A 121 11.06 -20.07 26.84
CA LEU A 121 12.45 -19.73 26.50
C LEU A 121 13.19 -18.97 27.61
N ARG A 122 12.54 -18.71 28.74
CA ARG A 122 13.14 -18.07 29.93
C ARG A 122 13.68 -16.66 29.66
N TYR A 123 13.02 -15.93 28.78
CA TYR A 123 13.22 -14.49 28.66
C TYR A 123 12.81 -13.78 29.98
N PRO A 124 13.36 -12.60 30.28
CA PRO A 124 13.09 -11.88 31.53
C PRO A 124 11.60 -11.67 31.81
N ASP A 125 11.18 -11.92 33.06
CA ASP A 125 9.78 -11.84 33.48
C ASP A 125 9.17 -10.44 33.29
N ASP A 126 9.98 -9.38 33.37
CA ASP A 126 9.56 -8.00 33.18
C ASP A 126 8.94 -7.72 31.80
N LEU A 127 9.26 -8.54 30.79
CA LEU A 127 8.64 -8.46 29.47
C LEU A 127 7.13 -8.73 29.53
N MET A 128 6.63 -9.44 30.53
CA MET A 128 5.18 -9.66 30.71
C MET A 128 4.40 -8.36 30.91
N ASN A 129 5.05 -7.28 31.35
CA ASN A 129 4.44 -5.97 31.55
C ASN A 129 4.18 -5.21 30.24
N PHE A 130 4.70 -5.69 29.11
CA PHE A 130 4.58 -5.03 27.83
C PHE A 130 3.26 -5.40 27.16
N CYS A 131 2.70 -4.50 26.36
CA CYS A 131 1.48 -4.74 25.59
C CYS A 131 1.67 -4.38 24.12
N PHE A 132 0.86 -4.98 23.26
CA PHE A 132 0.87 -4.66 21.85
C PHE A 132 0.49 -3.19 21.63
N ARG A 133 1.31 -2.48 20.83
CA ARG A 133 1.10 -1.08 20.48
C ARG A 133 0.95 -0.94 18.96
N PRO A 134 -0.25 -0.58 18.46
CA PRO A 134 -0.46 -0.30 17.04
C PRO A 134 0.52 0.76 16.52
N GLY A 135 0.97 0.61 15.28
CA GLY A 135 1.89 1.55 14.64
C GLY A 135 3.37 1.37 14.99
N MET A 136 3.75 0.43 15.86
CA MET A 136 5.17 0.10 16.11
C MET A 136 5.83 -0.66 14.95
N GLY A 137 5.05 -1.18 14.00
CA GLY A 137 5.53 -1.81 12.79
C GLY A 137 4.71 -1.38 11.59
N ALA A 138 5.20 -1.71 10.40
CA ALA A 138 4.49 -1.54 9.14
C ALA A 138 4.72 -2.78 8.26
N ARG A 139 3.77 -3.09 7.39
CA ARG A 139 3.90 -4.17 6.42
C ARG A 139 4.99 -3.84 5.39
N GLY A 140 5.72 -4.86 4.95
CA GLY A 140 6.76 -4.76 3.92
C GLY A 140 8.15 -4.36 4.42
N LEU A 141 8.34 -4.18 5.72
CA LEU A 141 9.65 -3.85 6.32
C LEU A 141 10.66 -4.99 6.17
N HIS A 142 11.93 -4.62 6.19
CA HIS A 142 13.06 -5.55 6.11
C HIS A 142 13.84 -5.53 7.44
N LEU A 143 14.26 -6.70 7.91
CA LEU A 143 15.12 -6.86 9.07
C LEU A 143 16.47 -7.40 8.64
N ASP A 144 17.54 -6.64 8.88
CA ASP A 144 18.90 -7.18 8.90
C ASP A 144 19.03 -8.00 10.20
N ILE A 145 18.96 -9.31 10.07
CA ILE A 145 18.88 -10.25 11.20
C ILE A 145 20.14 -10.14 12.06
N LYS A 146 21.31 -10.02 11.43
CA LYS A 146 22.61 -9.96 12.10
C LYS A 146 22.75 -8.70 12.94
N ARG A 147 22.28 -7.56 12.43
CA ARG A 147 22.36 -6.27 13.15
C ARG A 147 21.16 -6.03 14.06
N GLY A 148 20.04 -6.70 13.81
CA GLY A 148 18.76 -6.38 14.42
C GLY A 148 18.22 -5.04 13.95
N TRP A 149 18.49 -4.67 12.69
CA TRP A 149 18.06 -3.38 12.13
C TRP A 149 16.81 -3.56 11.28
N LEU A 150 15.72 -2.97 11.74
CA LEU A 150 14.48 -2.88 10.99
C LEU A 150 14.52 -1.64 10.11
N MET A 151 14.23 -1.80 8.82
CA MET A 151 14.37 -0.73 7.84
C MET A 151 13.34 -0.83 6.74
N LYS A 152 13.09 0.32 6.09
CA LYS A 152 12.26 0.39 4.90
C LYS A 152 13.12 0.46 3.65
N VAL A 153 12.73 -0.31 2.64
CA VAL A 153 13.49 -0.47 1.40
C VAL A 153 12.60 -0.13 0.21
N ASP A 154 13.13 0.68 -0.70
CA ASP A 154 12.45 1.09 -1.91
C ASP A 154 12.47 0.01 -3.00
N SER A 155 11.74 0.25 -4.08
CA SER A 155 11.64 -0.65 -5.21
C SER A 155 12.94 -0.85 -6.00
N TYR A 156 13.93 0.02 -5.81
CA TYR A 156 15.29 -0.10 -6.34
C TYR A 156 16.27 -0.66 -5.30
N HIS A 157 15.81 -1.17 -4.16
CA HIS A 157 16.64 -1.72 -3.09
C HIS A 157 17.49 -0.67 -2.36
N ASN A 158 17.08 0.60 -2.37
CA ASN A 158 17.70 1.60 -1.51
C ASN A 158 16.99 1.62 -0.16
N ILE A 159 17.78 1.72 0.91
CA ILE A 159 17.29 1.98 2.26
C ILE A 159 16.73 3.41 2.29
N GLN A 160 15.51 3.57 2.82
CA GLN A 160 14.98 4.88 3.13
C GLN A 160 15.65 5.38 4.43
N LEU A 161 16.52 6.38 4.28
CA LEU A 161 17.15 7.07 5.40
C LEU A 161 16.10 7.64 6.37
N GLY A 162 16.46 7.74 7.63
CA GLY A 162 15.56 8.14 8.71
C GLY A 162 14.52 7.09 9.12
N THR A 163 14.55 5.87 8.56
CA THR A 163 13.60 4.79 8.87
C THR A 163 14.27 3.51 9.38
N VAL A 164 15.55 3.58 9.78
CA VAL A 164 16.31 2.44 10.28
C VAL A 164 16.33 2.46 11.80
N TYR A 165 15.92 1.36 12.42
CA TYR A 165 15.79 1.25 13.88
C TYR A 165 16.39 -0.05 14.40
N ARG A 166 17.03 0.02 15.57
CA ARG A 166 17.38 -1.13 16.40
C ARG A 166 16.59 -1.05 17.70
N GLY A 167 15.64 -1.94 17.89
CA GLY A 167 14.64 -1.78 18.94
C GLY A 167 13.79 -0.53 18.67
N MET A 168 13.81 0.42 19.60
CA MET A 168 13.16 1.73 19.47
C MET A 168 14.13 2.84 19.08
N ASN A 169 15.44 2.58 19.11
CA ASN A 169 16.46 3.56 18.80
C ASN A 169 16.67 3.69 17.30
N GLN A 170 16.51 4.90 16.78
CA GLN A 170 16.81 5.21 15.38
C GLN A 170 18.33 5.14 15.17
N ILE A 171 18.75 4.50 14.08
CA ILE A 171 20.13 4.49 13.63
C ILE A 171 20.38 5.75 12.80
N SER A 172 21.50 6.42 13.04
CA SER A 172 21.88 7.63 12.30
C SER A 172 22.11 7.32 10.82
N ASP A 173 21.77 8.29 9.95
CA ASP A 173 21.94 8.12 8.51
C ASP A 173 23.41 7.91 8.13
N GLU A 174 24.34 8.57 8.84
CA GLU A 174 25.78 8.38 8.65
C GLU A 174 26.21 6.94 8.95
N GLU A 175 25.69 6.34 10.01
CA GLU A 175 26.00 4.95 10.37
C GLU A 175 25.42 3.96 9.35
N VAL A 176 24.19 4.20 8.89
CA VAL A 176 23.56 3.39 7.83
C VAL A 176 24.41 3.44 6.56
N ILE A 177 24.76 4.64 6.10
CA ILE A 177 25.56 4.84 4.88
C ILE A 177 26.94 4.20 5.01
N THR A 178 27.61 4.38 6.15
CA THR A 178 28.94 3.79 6.40
C THR A 178 28.87 2.27 6.38
N THR A 179 27.84 1.70 7.00
CA THR A 179 27.67 0.25 7.16
C THR A 179 27.33 -0.46 5.84
N HIS A 180 26.53 0.18 4.99
CA HIS A 180 26.09 -0.39 3.72
C HIS A 180 26.84 0.16 2.50
N HIS A 181 27.88 0.98 2.71
CA HIS A 181 28.64 1.67 1.66
C HIS A 181 27.72 2.50 0.72
N GLY A 182 26.76 3.19 1.31
CA GLY A 182 25.66 3.87 0.63
C GLY A 182 24.30 3.39 1.14
N THR A 183 23.25 3.63 0.36
CA THR A 183 21.89 3.17 0.69
C THR A 183 21.48 1.92 -0.09
N LYS A 184 22.24 1.54 -1.11
CA LYS A 184 21.89 0.46 -2.04
C LYS A 184 22.22 -0.91 -1.46
N LEU A 185 21.20 -1.77 -1.37
CA LEU A 185 21.36 -3.17 -1.01
C LEU A 185 21.52 -4.04 -2.27
N SER A 186 22.39 -5.04 -2.20
CA SER A 186 22.55 -6.03 -3.27
C SER A 186 21.37 -7.00 -3.32
N VAL A 187 21.13 -7.58 -4.50
CA VAL A 187 20.09 -8.61 -4.67
C VAL A 187 20.36 -9.83 -3.80
N ASP A 188 21.63 -10.19 -3.61
CA ASP A 188 22.05 -11.31 -2.76
C ASP A 188 21.70 -11.11 -1.28
N ILE A 189 21.54 -9.85 -0.85
CA ILE A 189 21.15 -9.49 0.51
C ILE A 189 19.63 -9.44 0.63
N VAL A 190 18.93 -8.75 -0.27
CA VAL A 190 17.46 -8.58 -0.19
C VAL A 190 16.69 -9.85 -0.58
N GLY A 191 17.30 -10.68 -1.43
CA GLY A 191 16.74 -11.93 -1.92
C GLY A 191 15.78 -11.75 -3.09
N TYR A 192 15.67 -12.79 -3.91
CA TYR A 192 14.75 -12.79 -5.06
C TYR A 192 13.29 -13.06 -4.66
N LEU A 193 13.01 -13.47 -3.40
CA LEU A 193 11.66 -13.73 -2.89
C LEU A 193 11.45 -13.33 -1.41
N GLY A 194 12.22 -12.36 -0.90
CA GLY A 194 12.01 -11.80 0.44
C GLY A 194 12.59 -12.62 1.61
N LYS A 195 13.42 -13.64 1.31
CA LYS A 195 14.24 -14.33 2.31
C LYS A 195 15.64 -14.57 1.78
N THR A 196 16.63 -14.08 2.50
CA THR A 196 18.03 -14.54 2.42
C THR A 196 18.46 -15.00 3.80
N THR A 197 19.68 -15.51 3.94
CA THR A 197 20.20 -15.89 5.26
C THR A 197 20.31 -14.69 6.21
N ASN A 198 20.40 -13.46 5.70
CA ASN A 198 20.73 -12.27 6.51
C ASN A 198 19.65 -11.18 6.49
N MET A 199 18.71 -11.19 5.55
CA MET A 199 17.62 -10.23 5.46
C MET A 199 16.27 -10.94 5.39
N PHE A 200 15.35 -10.51 6.24
CA PHE A 200 13.98 -11.02 6.27
C PHE A 200 12.99 -9.91 5.93
N GLN A 201 12.04 -10.18 5.02
CA GLN A 201 10.95 -9.25 4.72
C GLN A 201 9.65 -9.67 5.40
N PHE A 202 9.06 -8.78 6.20
CA PHE A 202 7.75 -8.97 6.83
C PHE A 202 6.62 -8.60 5.87
N VAL A 203 6.09 -9.59 5.16
CA VAL A 203 5.14 -9.37 4.05
C VAL A 203 3.71 -9.67 4.46
N ASP A 204 3.53 -10.47 5.50
CA ASP A 204 2.25 -10.87 6.04
C ASP A 204 1.78 -9.84 7.06
N ILE A 205 0.48 -9.55 7.09
CA ILE A 205 -0.11 -8.68 8.11
C ILE A 205 -0.01 -9.29 9.51
N PHE A 206 -0.02 -10.63 9.62
CA PHE A 206 0.26 -11.36 10.85
C PHE A 206 1.67 -11.06 11.41
N SER A 207 2.57 -10.46 10.62
CA SER A 207 3.91 -10.07 11.06
C SER A 207 3.95 -8.78 11.90
N ILE A 208 2.90 -7.95 11.93
CA ILE A 208 2.93 -6.67 12.67
C ILE A 208 3.13 -6.87 14.19
N PRO A 209 2.44 -7.83 14.84
CA PRO A 209 2.73 -8.23 16.22
C PRO A 209 4.18 -8.69 16.42
N GLU A 210 4.71 -9.49 15.50
CA GLU A 210 6.08 -10.02 15.53
C GLU A 210 7.11 -8.89 15.49
N ILE A 211 6.95 -7.94 14.56
CA ILE A 211 7.77 -6.73 14.46
C ILE A 211 7.76 -5.96 15.78
N THR A 212 6.58 -5.77 16.36
CA THR A 212 6.42 -5.03 17.61
C THR A 212 7.15 -5.72 18.76
N LEU A 213 6.98 -7.04 18.88
CA LEU A 213 7.65 -7.83 19.92
C LEU A 213 9.16 -7.86 19.74
N LEU A 214 9.67 -7.97 18.50
CA LEU A 214 11.09 -7.87 18.20
C LEU A 214 11.66 -6.53 18.68
N ARG A 215 10.96 -5.42 18.40
CA ARG A 215 11.41 -4.09 18.83
C ARG A 215 11.41 -3.96 20.35
N ASP A 216 10.35 -4.44 21.02
CA ASP A 216 10.20 -4.40 22.46
C ASP A 216 11.28 -5.20 23.20
N VAL A 217 11.49 -6.46 22.80
CA VAL A 217 12.51 -7.34 23.38
C VAL A 217 13.91 -6.77 23.16
N THR A 218 14.20 -6.30 21.94
CA THR A 218 15.49 -5.68 21.61
C THR A 218 15.72 -4.43 22.45
N GLN A 219 14.71 -3.57 22.61
CA GLN A 219 14.83 -2.36 23.41
C GLN A 219 15.02 -2.69 24.89
N TYR A 220 14.28 -3.67 25.42
CA TYR A 220 14.42 -4.11 26.80
C TYR A 220 15.85 -4.58 27.11
N PHE A 221 16.46 -5.35 26.22
CA PHE A 221 17.86 -5.78 26.39
C PHE A 221 18.84 -4.61 26.32
N ILE A 222 18.61 -3.63 25.43
CA ILE A 222 19.44 -2.41 25.34
C ILE A 222 19.34 -1.62 26.65
N ASP A 223 18.13 -1.33 27.12
CA ASP A 223 17.89 -0.49 28.30
C ASP A 223 18.47 -1.11 29.58
N ASN A 224 18.45 -2.44 29.68
CA ASN A 224 18.98 -3.19 30.82
C ASN A 224 20.44 -3.63 30.64
N SER A 225 21.11 -3.20 29.57
CA SER A 225 22.51 -3.57 29.28
C SER A 225 22.76 -5.09 29.26
N ILE A 226 21.78 -5.87 28.79
CA ILE A 226 21.88 -7.32 28.65
C ILE A 226 22.59 -7.63 27.34
N PRO A 227 23.69 -8.39 27.31
CA PRO A 227 24.31 -8.84 26.06
C PRO A 227 23.44 -9.87 25.33
N PHE A 228 23.22 -9.68 24.04
CA PHE A 228 22.44 -10.61 23.21
C PHE A 228 22.94 -10.64 21.75
N GLY A 229 22.67 -11.73 21.05
CA GLY A 229 22.77 -11.80 19.59
C GLY A 229 21.41 -11.47 18.96
N SER A 230 21.39 -10.55 17.99
CA SER A 230 20.15 -10.14 17.31
C SER A 230 19.51 -11.30 16.54
N GLU A 231 20.34 -12.23 16.06
CA GLU A 231 19.89 -13.44 15.37
C GLU A 231 19.05 -14.33 16.27
N TYR A 232 19.47 -14.54 17.53
CA TYR A 232 18.73 -15.37 18.48
C TYR A 232 17.38 -14.73 18.82
N VAL A 233 17.36 -13.42 19.06
CA VAL A 233 16.10 -12.69 19.29
C VAL A 233 15.14 -12.85 18.11
N PHE A 234 15.65 -12.73 16.89
CA PHE A 234 14.84 -12.95 15.69
C PHE A 234 14.27 -14.37 15.65
N TYR A 235 15.13 -15.40 15.72
CA TYR A 235 14.68 -16.78 15.61
C TYR A 235 13.69 -17.19 16.70
N ASP A 236 13.95 -16.78 17.95
CA ASP A 236 13.08 -17.12 19.09
C ASP A 236 11.71 -16.44 18.98
N VAL A 237 11.68 -15.17 18.59
CA VAL A 237 10.41 -14.44 18.38
C VAL A 237 9.64 -14.99 17.18
N SER A 238 10.31 -15.24 16.05
CA SER A 238 9.68 -15.86 14.88
C SER A 238 9.17 -17.27 15.19
N GLU A 239 9.89 -18.05 16.00
CA GLU A 239 9.44 -19.36 16.46
C GLU A 239 8.20 -19.23 17.34
N ALA A 240 8.20 -18.32 18.32
CA ALA A 240 7.07 -18.10 19.21
C ALA A 240 5.77 -17.79 18.44
N VAL A 241 5.84 -16.90 17.45
CA VAL A 241 4.71 -16.59 16.55
C VAL A 241 4.36 -17.81 15.70
N THR A 242 5.35 -18.46 15.08
CA THR A 242 5.12 -19.64 14.23
C THR A 242 4.44 -20.79 14.97
N VAL A 243 4.83 -21.05 16.21
CA VAL A 243 4.21 -22.09 17.07
C VAL A 243 2.75 -21.75 17.35
N PHE A 244 2.43 -20.49 17.66
CA PHE A 244 1.05 -20.07 17.88
C PHE A 244 0.15 -20.31 16.65
N HIS A 245 0.65 -19.97 15.46
CA HIS A 245 -0.06 -20.19 14.19
C HIS A 245 -0.18 -21.69 13.83
N LYS A 246 0.90 -22.46 13.96
CA LYS A 246 0.95 -23.86 13.50
C LYS A 246 0.35 -24.87 14.48
N SER A 247 0.29 -24.53 15.77
CA SER A 247 -0.30 -25.41 16.80
C SER A 247 -1.82 -25.52 16.70
N GLY A 248 -2.47 -24.58 15.99
CA GLY A 248 -3.93 -24.48 15.92
C GLY A 248 -4.57 -23.75 17.11
N ILE A 249 -3.78 -23.35 18.12
CA ILE A 249 -4.28 -22.62 19.30
C ILE A 249 -4.94 -21.30 18.90
N MET A 250 -4.32 -20.57 17.96
CA MET A 250 -4.90 -19.31 17.45
C MET A 250 -6.29 -19.53 16.85
N HIS A 251 -6.44 -20.50 15.95
CA HIS A 251 -7.74 -20.86 15.39
C HIS A 251 -8.73 -21.30 16.46
N GLN A 252 -8.27 -21.97 17.53
CA GLN A 252 -9.13 -22.41 18.62
C GLN A 252 -9.70 -21.21 19.37
N ILE A 253 -8.84 -20.30 19.84
CA ILE A 253 -9.27 -19.11 20.58
C ILE A 253 -10.20 -18.25 19.72
N VAL A 254 -9.82 -18.01 18.48
CA VAL A 254 -10.61 -17.18 17.57
C VAL A 254 -11.93 -17.86 17.18
N GLY A 255 -11.92 -19.16 16.92
CA GLY A 255 -13.12 -19.92 16.54
C GLY A 255 -14.12 -20.10 17.69
N GLU A 256 -13.67 -20.02 18.94
CA GLU A 256 -14.53 -20.02 20.13
C GLU A 256 -15.21 -18.66 20.38
N ASP A 257 -14.59 -17.54 19.96
CA ASP A 257 -15.11 -16.17 20.11
C ASP A 257 -14.92 -15.34 18.83
N VAL A 258 -15.65 -15.72 17.77
CA VAL A 258 -15.56 -15.04 16.48
C VAL A 258 -15.98 -13.57 16.56
N GLU A 259 -16.90 -13.20 17.45
CA GLU A 259 -17.41 -11.83 17.56
C GLU A 259 -16.32 -10.85 18.02
N THR A 260 -15.43 -11.27 18.92
CA THR A 260 -14.31 -10.42 19.37
C THR A 260 -13.25 -10.20 18.29
N TYR A 261 -13.04 -11.19 17.42
CA TYR A 261 -11.91 -11.20 16.50
C TYR A 261 -12.25 -10.92 15.05
N PHE A 262 -13.47 -11.19 14.57
CA PHE A 262 -13.87 -10.92 13.19
C PHE A 262 -14.59 -9.58 13.09
N GLU A 263 -14.33 -8.85 12.00
CA GLU A 263 -15.15 -7.71 11.62
C GLU A 263 -16.50 -8.17 11.08
N GLU A 264 -17.57 -7.47 11.45
CA GLU A 264 -18.86 -7.67 10.82
C GLU A 264 -18.81 -7.23 9.36
N ASN A 265 -19.30 -8.07 8.45
CA ASN A 265 -19.33 -7.75 7.03
C ASN A 265 -20.70 -8.05 6.40
N VAL A 266 -21.63 -7.12 6.58
CA VAL A 266 -22.99 -7.20 6.02
C VAL A 266 -23.01 -7.18 4.48
N ARG A 267 -21.93 -6.77 3.84
CA ARG A 267 -21.81 -6.66 2.38
C ARG A 267 -21.34 -7.96 1.72
N LEU A 268 -20.73 -8.87 2.47
CA LEU A 268 -20.15 -10.09 1.90
C LEU A 268 -21.22 -11.01 1.29
N LYS A 269 -22.32 -11.24 2.00
CA LYS A 269 -23.41 -12.08 1.50
C LYS A 269 -24.05 -11.53 0.22
N PRO A 270 -24.42 -10.23 0.14
CA PRO A 270 -24.86 -9.63 -1.12
C PRO A 270 -23.85 -9.75 -2.27
N PHE A 271 -22.56 -9.68 -1.98
CA PHE A 271 -21.50 -9.82 -3.00
C PHE A 271 -21.48 -11.23 -3.60
N LEU A 272 -21.40 -12.26 -2.76
CA LEU A 272 -21.40 -13.64 -3.22
C LEU A 272 -22.72 -14.00 -3.91
N GLN A 273 -23.86 -13.51 -3.40
CA GLN A 273 -25.16 -13.70 -4.05
C GLN A 273 -25.18 -13.08 -5.45
N ARG A 274 -24.63 -11.88 -5.65
CA ARG A 274 -24.57 -11.24 -6.98
C ARG A 274 -23.77 -12.08 -7.98
N LEU A 275 -22.67 -12.69 -7.55
CA LEU A 275 -21.87 -13.58 -8.39
C LEU A 275 -22.65 -14.85 -8.74
N HIS A 276 -23.28 -15.46 -7.76
CA HIS A 276 -24.12 -16.65 -7.94
C HIS A 276 -25.30 -16.38 -8.88
N ASP A 277 -26.05 -15.29 -8.69
CA ASP A 277 -27.18 -14.89 -9.54
C ASP A 277 -26.76 -14.61 -10.99
N ALA A 278 -25.50 -14.22 -11.20
CA ALA A 278 -24.90 -14.02 -12.51
C ALA A 278 -24.30 -15.30 -13.11
N ASN A 279 -24.56 -16.47 -12.52
CA ASN A 279 -24.03 -17.78 -12.90
C ASN A 279 -22.49 -17.83 -12.95
N LYS A 280 -21.82 -17.07 -12.07
CA LYS A 280 -20.37 -17.16 -11.89
C LYS A 280 -20.05 -18.32 -10.95
N GLN A 281 -18.97 -19.04 -11.26
CA GLN A 281 -18.49 -20.10 -10.38
C GLN A 281 -17.62 -19.49 -9.26
N ILE A 282 -17.71 -20.04 -8.06
CA ILE A 282 -17.07 -19.50 -6.86
C ILE A 282 -16.30 -20.60 -6.14
N PHE A 283 -15.06 -20.32 -5.73
CA PHE A 283 -14.27 -21.27 -4.95
C PHE A 283 -13.48 -20.64 -3.81
N LEU A 284 -13.18 -21.45 -2.80
CA LEU A 284 -12.40 -21.08 -1.62
C LEU A 284 -11.14 -21.95 -1.55
N ILE A 285 -9.97 -21.32 -1.39
CA ILE A 285 -8.69 -22.00 -1.12
C ILE A 285 -8.03 -21.35 0.08
N THR A 286 -7.95 -22.07 1.19
CA THR A 286 -7.36 -21.59 2.44
C THR A 286 -6.41 -22.60 3.06
N ASN A 287 -5.41 -22.09 3.79
CA ASN A 287 -4.53 -22.91 4.64
C ASN A 287 -5.21 -23.32 5.96
N SER A 288 -6.32 -22.70 6.31
CA SER A 288 -7.08 -22.97 7.53
C SER A 288 -7.83 -24.29 7.46
N ALA A 289 -8.08 -24.88 8.64
CA ALA A 289 -8.83 -26.13 8.76
C ALA A 289 -10.33 -25.90 8.62
N TYR A 290 -11.06 -26.88 8.07
CA TYR A 290 -12.49 -26.74 7.77
C TYR A 290 -13.32 -26.32 8.99
N TRP A 291 -13.10 -26.89 10.17
CA TRP A 291 -13.89 -26.54 11.36
C TRP A 291 -13.78 -25.05 11.72
N TYR A 292 -12.61 -24.43 11.51
CA TYR A 292 -12.37 -23.01 11.78
C TYR A 292 -13.03 -22.14 10.72
N VAL A 293 -12.84 -22.51 9.45
CA VAL A 293 -13.51 -21.86 8.31
C VAL A 293 -15.02 -21.93 8.47
N ASN A 294 -15.56 -23.07 8.90
CA ASN A 294 -17.00 -23.25 9.11
C ASN A 294 -17.52 -22.33 10.21
N ARG A 295 -16.81 -22.19 11.34
CA ARG A 295 -17.19 -21.24 12.42
C ARG A 295 -17.24 -19.80 11.90
N GLY A 296 -16.18 -19.37 11.23
CA GLY A 296 -16.09 -18.02 10.69
C GLY A 296 -17.12 -17.73 9.59
N MET A 297 -17.25 -18.63 8.62
CA MET A 297 -18.19 -18.47 7.51
C MET A 297 -19.65 -18.59 7.96
N SER A 298 -19.98 -19.45 8.94
CA SER A 298 -21.32 -19.48 9.54
C SER A 298 -21.67 -18.15 10.20
N SER A 299 -20.71 -17.49 10.86
CA SER A 299 -20.91 -16.15 11.42
C SER A 299 -21.10 -15.08 10.34
N LEU A 300 -20.31 -15.12 9.26
CA LEU A 300 -20.33 -14.10 8.20
C LEU A 300 -21.51 -14.24 7.22
N LEU A 301 -21.94 -15.47 6.89
CA LEU A 301 -22.89 -15.76 5.81
C LEU A 301 -24.14 -16.55 6.27
N GLY A 302 -24.06 -17.20 7.44
CA GLY A 302 -25.06 -18.14 7.97
C GLY A 302 -24.67 -19.60 7.76
N GLU A 303 -25.41 -20.53 8.37
CA GLU A 303 -25.08 -21.97 8.41
C GLU A 303 -24.95 -22.65 7.03
N ASN A 304 -25.66 -22.14 6.03
CA ASN A 304 -25.65 -22.68 4.66
C ASN A 304 -24.62 -21.99 3.76
N TRP A 305 -23.55 -21.42 4.33
CA TRP A 305 -22.55 -20.67 3.56
C TRP A 305 -21.90 -21.49 2.44
N ARG A 306 -21.86 -22.82 2.57
CA ARG A 306 -21.27 -23.71 1.57
C ARG A 306 -21.98 -23.66 0.22
N ASP A 307 -23.27 -23.32 0.21
CA ASP A 307 -24.09 -23.24 -1.00
C ASP A 307 -23.61 -22.12 -1.95
N PHE A 308 -22.85 -21.15 -1.44
CA PHE A 308 -22.24 -20.11 -2.27
C PHE A 308 -21.01 -20.60 -3.05
N PHE A 309 -20.43 -21.76 -2.73
CA PHE A 309 -19.13 -22.20 -3.25
C PHE A 309 -19.26 -23.51 -4.03
N ASP A 310 -18.83 -23.48 -5.29
CA ASP A 310 -18.71 -24.68 -6.12
C ASP A 310 -17.61 -25.61 -5.62
N VAL A 311 -16.52 -25.03 -5.09
CA VAL A 311 -15.35 -25.77 -4.64
C VAL A 311 -14.81 -25.18 -3.35
N ILE A 312 -14.66 -26.01 -2.31
CA ILE A 312 -14.14 -25.59 -1.00
C ILE A 312 -12.89 -26.42 -0.70
N ILE A 313 -11.73 -25.77 -0.63
CA ILE A 313 -10.43 -26.41 -0.35
C ILE A 313 -9.84 -25.79 0.92
N CYS A 314 -9.74 -26.60 1.97
CA CYS A 314 -9.13 -26.26 3.25
C CYS A 314 -7.72 -26.88 3.36
N GLN A 315 -6.90 -26.42 4.31
CA GLN A 315 -5.54 -26.94 4.51
C GLN A 315 -4.73 -27.09 3.20
N ALA A 316 -4.86 -26.13 2.28
CA ALA A 316 -4.30 -26.21 0.92
C ALA A 316 -2.76 -26.25 0.90
N ARG A 317 -2.10 -25.64 1.91
CA ARG A 317 -0.64 -25.50 2.03
C ARG A 317 -0.04 -24.58 0.96
N LYS A 318 -0.71 -23.47 0.68
CA LYS A 318 -0.16 -22.37 -0.11
C LYS A 318 1.18 -21.91 0.49
N PRO A 319 2.21 -21.60 -0.32
CA PRO A 319 2.20 -21.55 -1.79
C PRO A 319 2.37 -22.90 -2.50
N SER A 320 2.71 -24.00 -1.80
CA SER A 320 2.96 -25.30 -2.45
C SER A 320 1.80 -25.78 -3.32
N PHE A 321 0.55 -25.47 -2.93
CA PHE A 321 -0.65 -25.78 -3.71
C PHE A 321 -0.59 -25.24 -5.15
N PHE A 322 -0.05 -24.04 -5.35
CA PHE A 322 0.11 -23.41 -6.68
C PHE A 322 1.46 -23.75 -7.34
N GLY A 323 2.32 -24.44 -6.61
CA GLY A 323 3.66 -24.81 -7.04
C GLY A 323 3.71 -26.10 -7.85
N ALA A 324 4.92 -26.62 -8.02
CA ALA A 324 5.16 -27.89 -8.72
C ALA A 324 4.85 -29.13 -7.87
N GLU A 325 4.49 -28.96 -6.59
CA GLU A 325 4.24 -30.07 -5.67
C GLU A 325 2.87 -30.70 -5.97
N GLN A 326 2.87 -31.99 -6.32
CA GLN A 326 1.68 -32.72 -6.79
C GLN A 326 1.05 -33.55 -5.67
N ARG A 327 0.63 -32.90 -4.59
CA ARG A 327 -0.07 -33.59 -3.52
C ARG A 327 -1.53 -33.82 -3.93
N PRO A 328 -2.09 -35.05 -3.80
CA PRO A 328 -3.46 -35.32 -4.21
C PRO A 328 -4.48 -34.71 -3.23
N PHE A 329 -5.69 -34.47 -3.74
CA PHE A 329 -6.83 -34.06 -2.93
C PHE A 329 -7.36 -35.20 -2.05
N ARG A 330 -7.93 -34.84 -0.90
CA ARG A 330 -8.77 -35.72 -0.08
C ARG A 330 -10.09 -35.04 0.25
N GLU A 331 -11.19 -35.77 0.15
CA GLU A 331 -12.50 -35.31 0.64
C GLU A 331 -12.54 -35.41 2.18
N ILE A 332 -13.18 -34.45 2.84
CA ILE A 332 -13.48 -34.48 4.28
C ILE A 332 -14.96 -34.75 4.48
N ASP A 333 -15.27 -35.75 5.31
CA ASP A 333 -16.61 -35.90 5.89
C ASP A 333 -16.78 -34.84 7.00
N VAL A 334 -17.60 -33.84 6.70
CA VAL A 334 -17.84 -32.68 7.57
C VAL A 334 -18.45 -33.04 8.92
N ASN A 335 -19.10 -34.21 9.05
CA ASN A 335 -19.78 -34.60 10.29
C ASN A 335 -18.82 -35.17 11.34
N ASN A 336 -17.79 -35.88 10.90
CA ASN A 336 -16.83 -36.55 11.79
C ASN A 336 -15.38 -36.06 11.59
N ASN A 337 -15.16 -35.10 10.68
CA ASN A 337 -13.87 -34.53 10.31
C ASN A 337 -12.85 -35.60 9.84
N SER A 338 -13.34 -36.72 9.31
CA SER A 338 -12.50 -37.79 8.77
C SER A 338 -12.15 -37.53 7.31
N LYS A 339 -10.92 -37.89 6.93
CA LYS A 339 -10.43 -37.73 5.56
C LYS A 339 -10.67 -39.03 4.79
N SER A 340 -11.32 -38.95 3.64
CA SER A 340 -11.48 -40.09 2.73
C SER A 340 -10.12 -40.65 2.32
N TRP A 341 -10.03 -41.97 2.18
CA TRP A 341 -8.84 -42.65 1.63
C TRP A 341 -8.87 -42.76 0.10
N ASP A 342 -10.04 -42.52 -0.50
CA ASP A 342 -10.21 -42.60 -1.93
C ASP A 342 -9.62 -41.38 -2.63
N ARG A 343 -9.20 -41.56 -3.88
CA ARG A 343 -8.66 -40.47 -4.68
C ARG A 343 -9.81 -39.62 -5.21
N VAL A 344 -9.72 -38.32 -4.99
CA VAL A 344 -10.65 -37.36 -5.58
C VAL A 344 -10.29 -37.20 -7.06
N ASN A 345 -11.18 -37.67 -7.94
CA ASN A 345 -11.06 -37.52 -9.39
C ASN A 345 -12.13 -36.58 -9.96
N VAL A 346 -13.13 -36.23 -9.16
CA VAL A 346 -14.23 -35.32 -9.52
C VAL A 346 -14.50 -34.42 -8.32
N ILE A 347 -14.68 -33.14 -8.59
CA ILE A 347 -15.10 -32.16 -7.60
C ILE A 347 -16.62 -32.00 -7.67
N GLU A 348 -17.29 -32.15 -6.54
CA GLU A 348 -18.74 -32.02 -6.42
C GLU A 348 -19.10 -30.82 -5.55
N HIS A 349 -20.18 -30.13 -5.92
CA HIS A 349 -20.69 -28.97 -5.21
C HIS A 349 -21.08 -29.32 -3.76
N GLY A 350 -20.75 -28.43 -2.81
CA GLY A 350 -21.07 -28.57 -1.39
C GLY A 350 -20.17 -29.53 -0.59
N LYS A 351 -19.29 -30.29 -1.27
CA LYS A 351 -18.25 -31.10 -0.64
C LYS A 351 -17.04 -30.26 -0.25
N VAL A 352 -16.29 -30.74 0.74
CA VAL A 352 -15.10 -30.08 1.26
C VAL A 352 -13.88 -30.95 1.00
N TYR A 353 -12.85 -30.32 0.47
CA TYR A 353 -11.59 -30.96 0.12
C TYR A 353 -10.45 -30.40 0.95
N VAL A 354 -9.39 -31.19 1.09
CA VAL A 354 -8.13 -30.75 1.68
C VAL A 354 -6.92 -31.17 0.88
N GLU A 355 -5.82 -30.46 1.13
CA GLU A 355 -4.55 -30.67 0.44
C GLU A 355 -4.73 -30.36 -1.06
N GLY A 356 -4.35 -31.28 -1.95
CA GLY A 356 -4.46 -31.05 -3.38
C GLY A 356 -3.38 -30.15 -3.98
N ASN A 357 -3.56 -29.85 -5.26
CA ASN A 357 -2.70 -28.99 -6.04
C ASN A 357 -3.51 -28.33 -7.17
N LEU A 358 -2.99 -27.24 -7.70
CA LEU A 358 -3.65 -26.48 -8.76
C LEU A 358 -3.75 -27.24 -10.08
N ALA A 359 -2.79 -28.11 -10.43
CA ALA A 359 -2.82 -28.83 -11.70
C ALA A 359 -4.02 -29.78 -11.76
N ASP A 360 -4.22 -30.58 -10.71
CA ASP A 360 -5.38 -31.46 -10.54
C ASP A 360 -6.69 -30.65 -10.50
N LEU A 361 -6.71 -29.50 -9.82
CA LEU A 361 -7.89 -28.63 -9.80
C LEU A 361 -8.27 -28.16 -11.20
N ILE A 362 -7.30 -27.70 -11.99
CA ILE A 362 -7.49 -27.26 -13.38
C ILE A 362 -7.93 -28.43 -14.27
N GLU A 363 -7.40 -29.63 -14.05
CA GLU A 363 -7.81 -30.82 -14.79
C GLU A 363 -9.29 -31.15 -14.55
N MET A 364 -9.73 -31.14 -13.28
CA MET A 364 -11.10 -31.48 -12.88
C MET A 364 -12.13 -30.40 -13.20
N THR A 365 -11.76 -29.12 -13.13
CA THR A 365 -12.70 -27.99 -13.29
C THR A 365 -12.63 -27.32 -14.67
N HIS A 366 -11.52 -27.51 -15.38
CA HIS A 366 -11.19 -26.80 -16.62
C HIS A 366 -11.05 -25.26 -16.48
N TRP A 367 -10.92 -24.75 -15.26
CA TRP A 367 -10.69 -23.34 -14.98
C TRP A 367 -9.30 -22.91 -15.43
N LYS A 368 -9.20 -22.15 -16.52
CA LYS A 368 -7.92 -21.83 -17.17
C LYS A 368 -7.84 -20.38 -17.60
N GLY A 369 -6.61 -19.85 -17.60
CA GLY A 369 -6.27 -18.56 -18.17
C GLY A 369 -7.01 -17.38 -17.53
N ASN A 370 -7.34 -16.40 -18.37
CA ASN A 370 -7.85 -15.10 -17.94
C ASN A 370 -9.32 -15.09 -17.48
N ASP A 371 -10.01 -16.23 -17.54
CA ASP A 371 -11.41 -16.35 -17.14
C ASP A 371 -11.58 -16.54 -15.62
N VAL A 372 -10.46 -16.75 -14.92
CA VAL A 372 -10.40 -16.96 -13.47
C VAL A 372 -9.78 -15.75 -12.78
N LEU A 373 -10.44 -15.23 -11.75
CA LEU A 373 -9.92 -14.21 -10.85
C LEU A 373 -9.74 -14.79 -9.45
N TYR A 374 -8.50 -14.94 -8.98
CA TYR A 374 -8.21 -15.30 -7.59
C TYR A 374 -7.88 -14.06 -6.77
N ILE A 375 -8.53 -13.92 -5.62
CA ILE A 375 -8.37 -12.80 -4.70
C ILE A 375 -7.82 -13.30 -3.37
N GLY A 376 -6.72 -12.70 -2.92
CA GLY A 376 -6.05 -13.04 -1.66
C GLY A 376 -5.35 -11.83 -1.04
N ASP A 377 -4.88 -11.93 0.19
CA ASP A 377 -4.16 -10.87 0.89
C ASP A 377 -2.63 -11.07 0.83
N HIS A 378 -2.16 -12.30 0.62
CA HIS A 378 -0.73 -12.61 0.69
C HIS A 378 -0.08 -12.68 -0.71
N ILE A 379 0.58 -11.61 -1.13
CA ILE A 379 1.22 -11.45 -2.46
C ILE A 379 2.00 -12.70 -2.96
N TYR A 380 2.87 -13.31 -2.15
CA TYR A 380 3.65 -14.50 -2.60
C TYR A 380 2.93 -15.82 -2.47
N GLY A 381 2.28 -16.06 -1.31
CA GLY A 381 1.52 -17.27 -1.01
C GLY A 381 0.38 -17.49 -1.98
N ASP A 382 -0.28 -16.41 -2.38
CA ASP A 382 -1.54 -16.44 -3.12
C ASP A 382 -1.38 -16.11 -4.60
N LEU A 383 -0.69 -15.02 -4.93
CA LEU A 383 -0.83 -14.40 -6.25
C LEU A 383 0.34 -14.70 -7.21
N ALA A 384 1.56 -14.79 -6.69
CA ALA A 384 2.77 -14.82 -7.52
C ALA A 384 2.81 -15.99 -8.52
N ASP A 385 2.54 -17.22 -8.05
CA ASP A 385 2.60 -18.41 -8.92
C ASP A 385 1.41 -18.46 -9.90
N LEU A 386 0.22 -18.02 -9.47
CA LEU A 386 -0.96 -17.91 -10.34
C LEU A 386 -0.71 -16.98 -11.53
N PHE A 387 -0.16 -15.79 -11.25
CA PHE A 387 0.16 -14.81 -12.26
C PHE A 387 1.29 -15.28 -13.19
N LEU A 388 2.38 -15.80 -12.62
CA LEU A 388 3.59 -16.13 -13.39
C LEU A 388 3.47 -17.41 -14.22
N LYS A 389 2.72 -18.41 -13.76
CA LYS A 389 2.73 -19.76 -14.35
C LYS A 389 1.41 -20.15 -15.03
N TYR A 390 0.27 -19.67 -14.54
CA TYR A 390 -1.05 -20.17 -14.96
C TYR A 390 -1.87 -19.13 -15.72
N GLY A 391 -1.46 -17.86 -15.70
CA GLY A 391 -2.14 -16.77 -16.40
C GLY A 391 -3.53 -16.48 -15.84
N TRP A 392 -3.78 -16.83 -14.57
CA TRP A 392 -5.00 -16.43 -13.88
C TRP A 392 -4.94 -14.93 -13.56
N ARG A 393 -6.11 -14.28 -13.55
CA ARG A 393 -6.25 -12.91 -13.06
C ARG A 393 -6.14 -12.89 -11.54
N THR A 394 -5.63 -11.80 -11.01
CA THR A 394 -5.28 -11.72 -9.58
C THR A 394 -5.76 -10.41 -8.94
N GLY A 395 -6.38 -10.53 -7.77
CA GLY A 395 -6.79 -9.41 -6.92
C GLY A 395 -6.07 -9.47 -5.57
N ALA A 396 -5.59 -8.33 -5.08
CA ALA A 396 -5.01 -8.24 -3.74
C ALA A 396 -5.90 -7.47 -2.76
N ILE A 397 -6.07 -8.00 -1.55
CA ILE A 397 -6.70 -7.30 -0.42
C ILE A 397 -5.62 -6.68 0.46
N LEU A 398 -5.72 -5.36 0.68
CA LEU A 398 -4.75 -4.55 1.41
C LEU A 398 -5.49 -3.51 2.25
N GLU A 399 -5.81 -3.85 3.50
CA GLU A 399 -6.59 -2.97 4.37
C GLU A 399 -5.92 -1.61 4.60
N GLU A 400 -4.59 -1.55 4.56
CA GLU A 400 -3.82 -0.33 4.81
C GLU A 400 -4.05 0.74 3.73
N VAL A 401 -4.57 0.36 2.55
CA VAL A 401 -4.79 1.31 1.46
C VAL A 401 -5.88 2.34 1.79
N GLU A 402 -6.88 1.94 2.58
CA GLU A 402 -7.99 2.83 2.93
C GLU A 402 -7.50 4.00 3.80
N ASP A 403 -6.73 3.69 4.84
CA ASP A 403 -6.09 4.67 5.72
C ASP A 403 -5.11 5.56 4.95
N GLU A 404 -4.30 4.98 4.06
CA GLU A 404 -3.39 5.77 3.24
C GLU A 404 -4.14 6.73 2.31
N ILE A 405 -5.25 6.31 1.71
CA ILE A 405 -6.07 7.19 0.87
C ILE A 405 -6.67 8.33 1.68
N ASN A 406 -7.16 8.04 2.89
CA ASN A 406 -7.68 9.07 3.78
C ASN A 406 -6.61 10.12 4.12
N ILE A 407 -5.37 9.70 4.38
CA ILE A 407 -4.22 10.59 4.57
C ILE A 407 -3.91 11.37 3.28
N ILE A 408 -3.87 10.70 2.13
CA ILE A 408 -3.56 11.33 0.83
C ILE A 408 -4.62 12.39 0.45
N ASN A 409 -5.87 12.15 0.81
CA ASN A 409 -6.99 13.07 0.59
C ASN A 409 -7.03 14.25 1.58
N SER A 410 -6.16 14.25 2.60
CA SER A 410 -6.09 15.35 3.57
C SER A 410 -5.43 16.59 2.98
N ASP A 411 -5.94 17.76 3.37
CA ASP A 411 -5.40 19.04 2.91
C ASP A 411 -3.91 19.21 3.27
N SER A 412 -3.50 18.68 4.44
CA SER A 412 -2.11 18.74 4.90
C SER A 412 -1.19 17.97 3.96
N PHE A 413 -1.54 16.74 3.59
CA PHE A 413 -0.75 15.94 2.66
C PHE A 413 -0.70 16.59 1.27
N GLN A 414 -1.85 17.00 0.74
CA GLN A 414 -1.94 17.59 -0.60
C GLN A 414 -1.11 18.87 -0.73
N LYS A 415 -1.18 19.78 0.26
CA LYS A 415 -0.36 21.00 0.30
C LYS A 415 1.13 20.67 0.38
N THR A 416 1.50 19.69 1.22
CA THR A 416 2.90 19.26 1.39
C THR A 416 3.47 18.72 0.07
N ILE A 417 2.75 17.83 -0.63
CA ILE A 417 3.21 17.27 -1.90
C ILE A 417 3.30 18.33 -3.00
N GLN A 418 2.34 19.25 -3.06
CA GLN A 418 2.39 20.37 -4.01
C GLN A 418 3.62 21.24 -3.77
N TRP A 419 3.89 21.58 -2.50
CA TRP A 419 5.06 22.37 -2.15
C TRP A 419 6.37 21.64 -2.47
N LEU A 420 6.44 20.33 -2.20
CA LEU A 420 7.58 19.50 -2.61
C LEU A 420 7.85 19.53 -4.12
N ASN A 421 6.81 19.51 -4.95
CA ASN A 421 6.95 19.60 -6.40
C ASN A 421 7.47 20.98 -6.83
N VAL A 422 7.03 22.04 -6.16
CA VAL A 422 7.44 23.42 -6.44
C VAL A 422 8.88 23.64 -6.02
N LEU A 423 9.26 23.23 -4.80
CA LEU A 423 10.64 23.21 -4.33
C LEU A 423 11.55 22.45 -5.31
N GLN A 424 11.12 21.27 -5.77
CA GLN A 424 11.88 20.50 -6.75
C GLN A 424 12.07 21.26 -8.07
N TRP A 425 11.02 21.90 -8.59
CA TRP A 425 11.10 22.70 -9.81
C TRP A 425 12.03 23.90 -9.62
N LEU A 426 11.89 24.64 -8.52
CA LEU A 426 12.71 25.80 -8.17
C LEU A 426 14.19 25.45 -8.05
N ILE A 427 14.51 24.36 -7.34
CA ILE A 427 15.88 23.82 -7.22
C ILE A 427 16.44 23.47 -8.60
N ASN A 428 15.65 22.83 -9.46
CA ASN A 428 16.08 22.50 -10.82
C ASN A 428 16.39 23.75 -11.66
N GLN A 429 15.64 24.83 -11.51
CA GLN A 429 15.93 26.09 -12.20
C GLN A 429 17.20 26.77 -11.64
N LEU A 430 17.40 26.77 -10.32
CA LEU A 430 18.56 27.38 -9.69
C LEU A 430 19.87 26.67 -10.04
N GLN A 431 19.88 25.33 -10.17
CA GLN A 431 21.10 24.57 -10.48
C GLN A 431 21.77 24.97 -11.80
N ILE A 432 21.04 25.61 -12.72
CA ILE A 432 21.56 26.09 -14.00
C ILE A 432 22.24 27.47 -13.85
N ILE A 433 21.94 28.20 -12.79
CA ILE A 433 22.39 29.57 -12.57
C ILE A 433 23.70 29.54 -11.75
N PRO A 434 24.84 29.96 -12.31
CA PRO A 434 26.08 30.03 -11.55
C PRO A 434 26.08 31.23 -10.59
N GLY A 435 26.62 31.04 -9.38
CA GLY A 435 26.88 32.14 -8.44
C GLY A 435 26.68 31.76 -6.98
N SER A 436 27.47 32.36 -6.09
CA SER A 436 27.44 32.08 -4.65
C SER A 436 26.08 32.38 -3.98
N GLU A 437 25.34 33.36 -4.49
CA GLU A 437 23.98 33.70 -4.02
C GLU A 437 22.97 32.61 -4.39
N ALA A 438 23.06 32.07 -5.62
CA ALA A 438 22.22 30.96 -6.07
C ALA A 438 22.51 29.69 -5.27
N ASP A 439 23.80 29.41 -5.00
CA ASP A 439 24.21 28.27 -4.18
C ASP A 439 23.69 28.35 -2.74
N ALA A 440 23.72 29.55 -2.13
CA ALA A 440 23.20 29.77 -0.78
C ALA A 440 21.68 29.57 -0.71
N LEU A 441 20.93 30.08 -1.69
CA LEU A 441 19.49 29.90 -1.77
C LEU A 441 19.11 28.43 -2.03
N MET A 442 19.84 27.77 -2.93
CA MET A 442 19.67 26.34 -3.22
C MET A 442 19.85 25.48 -1.97
N LYS A 443 20.89 25.73 -1.16
CA LYS A 443 21.09 25.03 0.12
C LYS A 443 19.89 25.18 1.06
N THR A 444 19.30 26.38 1.11
CA THR A 444 18.11 26.66 1.94
C THR A 444 16.91 25.85 1.47
N TRP A 445 16.61 25.85 0.17
CA TRP A 445 15.48 25.09 -0.39
C TRP A 445 15.69 23.57 -0.35
N VAL A 446 16.93 23.10 -0.49
CA VAL A 446 17.25 21.68 -0.27
C VAL A 446 16.94 21.28 1.17
N ALA A 447 17.34 22.10 2.16
CA ALA A 447 17.02 21.85 3.57
C ALA A 447 15.50 21.85 3.83
N GLU A 448 14.79 22.85 3.31
CA GLU A 448 13.32 22.93 3.40
C GLU A 448 12.65 21.72 2.74
N ARG A 449 13.13 21.29 1.58
CA ARG A 449 12.62 20.10 0.90
C ARG A 449 12.79 18.83 1.74
N GLU A 450 13.90 18.67 2.46
CA GLU A 450 14.06 17.53 3.37
C GLU A 450 13.13 17.63 4.59
N GLU A 451 12.85 18.83 5.10
CA GLU A 451 11.85 19.04 6.16
C GLU A 451 10.43 18.64 5.69
N GLU A 452 10.02 19.08 4.49
CA GLU A 452 8.71 18.76 3.92
C GLU A 452 8.57 17.27 3.56
N LYS A 453 9.67 16.61 3.19
CA LYS A 453 9.72 15.16 3.02
C LYS A 453 9.51 14.42 4.34
N ALA A 454 10.08 14.90 5.43
CA ALA A 454 9.87 14.34 6.76
C ALA A 454 8.41 14.55 7.18
N LYS A 455 7.87 15.78 7.04
CA LYS A 455 6.45 16.08 7.30
C LYS A 455 5.50 15.16 6.55
N SER A 456 5.69 14.98 5.24
CA SER A 456 4.82 14.11 4.42
C SER A 456 4.92 12.63 4.81
N ARG A 457 6.09 12.16 5.24
CA ARG A 457 6.28 10.81 5.79
C ARG A 457 5.54 10.63 7.11
N ASP A 458 5.69 11.59 8.02
CA ASP A 458 5.21 11.51 9.41
C ASP A 458 3.68 11.62 9.52
N LEU A 459 2.99 12.01 8.44
CA LEU A 459 1.53 11.91 8.32
C LEU A 459 1.01 10.46 8.27
N PHE A 460 1.87 9.50 7.95
CA PHE A 460 1.56 8.07 7.97
C PHE A 460 2.06 7.43 9.27
N ASN A 461 2.71 6.27 9.19
CA ASN A 461 3.43 5.71 10.32
C ASN A 461 4.61 6.63 10.72
N PRO A 462 4.73 7.07 11.98
CA PRO A 462 5.77 8.02 12.38
C PRO A 462 7.21 7.46 12.32
N TYR A 463 7.36 6.13 12.35
CA TYR A 463 8.66 5.47 12.28
C TYR A 463 9.06 5.13 10.84
N PHE A 464 8.10 4.65 10.05
CA PHE A 464 8.37 4.03 8.75
C PHE A 464 7.64 4.71 7.57
N GLY A 465 6.71 5.64 7.80
CA GLY A 465 5.90 6.27 6.76
C GLY A 465 4.92 5.31 6.06
N SER A 466 4.50 5.66 4.84
CA SER A 466 3.58 4.87 3.99
C SER A 466 4.07 3.45 3.70
N VAL A 467 3.22 2.44 3.77
CA VAL A 467 3.49 1.06 3.34
C VAL A 467 3.90 1.00 1.86
N PHE A 468 3.34 1.87 1.02
CA PHE A 468 3.49 1.79 -0.44
C PHE A 468 4.58 2.70 -1.02
N ARG A 469 5.07 3.73 -0.30
CA ARG A 469 6.03 4.70 -0.83
C ARG A 469 7.15 5.10 0.12
N THR A 470 8.36 5.23 -0.42
CA THR A 470 9.51 5.90 0.20
C THR A 470 9.68 7.30 -0.41
N HIS A 471 9.20 8.35 0.27
CA HIS A 471 9.16 9.75 -0.23
C HIS A 471 8.66 9.89 -1.69
N THR A 472 9.52 9.65 -2.68
CA THR A 472 9.22 9.71 -4.12
C THR A 472 9.03 8.35 -4.78
N VAL A 473 9.69 7.29 -4.34
CA VAL A 473 9.76 5.99 -5.02
C VAL A 473 8.82 4.97 -4.36
N PRO A 474 8.16 4.06 -5.11
CA PRO A 474 7.40 2.99 -4.49
C PRO A 474 8.27 2.06 -3.62
N THR A 475 7.68 1.46 -2.59
CA THR A 475 8.39 0.48 -1.76
C THR A 475 8.67 -0.81 -2.52
N TYR A 476 9.61 -1.61 -2.01
CA TYR A 476 9.85 -2.96 -2.49
C TYR A 476 8.57 -3.82 -2.48
N PHE A 477 7.77 -3.67 -1.42
CA PHE A 477 6.46 -4.31 -1.28
C PHE A 477 5.52 -3.90 -2.42
N HIS A 478 5.33 -2.59 -2.64
CA HIS A 478 4.44 -2.11 -3.70
C HIS A 478 4.88 -2.57 -5.09
N ARG A 479 6.18 -2.57 -5.42
CA ARG A 479 6.65 -3.04 -6.73
C ARG A 479 6.25 -4.49 -7.02
N ARG A 480 6.18 -5.33 -5.98
CA ARG A 480 5.79 -6.73 -6.13
C ARG A 480 4.28 -6.90 -6.18
N LEU A 481 3.55 -6.14 -5.36
CA LEU A 481 2.10 -6.01 -5.50
C LEU A 481 1.72 -5.64 -6.94
N ALA A 482 2.30 -4.55 -7.47
CA ALA A 482 2.02 -4.07 -8.82
C ALA A 482 2.37 -5.07 -9.93
N ARG A 483 3.27 -6.01 -9.64
CA ARG A 483 3.66 -7.07 -10.57
C ARG A 483 2.72 -8.27 -10.54
N PHE A 484 2.16 -8.61 -9.38
CA PHE A 484 1.45 -9.87 -9.16
C PHE A 484 -0.05 -9.73 -8.92
N ALA A 485 -0.57 -8.50 -8.83
CA ALA A 485 -1.98 -8.23 -8.69
C ALA A 485 -2.45 -7.34 -9.85
N ASP A 486 -3.41 -7.82 -10.64
CA ASP A 486 -4.05 -7.01 -11.68
C ASP A 486 -4.80 -5.83 -11.09
N VAL A 487 -5.48 -6.08 -9.97
CA VAL A 487 -6.20 -5.07 -9.18
C VAL A 487 -5.94 -5.26 -7.69
N TYR A 488 -6.09 -4.20 -6.91
CA TYR A 488 -6.05 -4.27 -5.45
C TYR A 488 -7.07 -3.32 -4.81
N THR A 489 -7.51 -3.64 -3.60
CA THR A 489 -8.50 -2.84 -2.86
C THR A 489 -8.43 -3.12 -1.36
N SER A 490 -9.04 -2.28 -0.53
CA SER A 490 -9.06 -2.45 0.93
C SER A 490 -9.93 -3.62 1.39
N ASN A 491 -10.99 -3.92 0.64
CA ASN A 491 -11.99 -4.91 1.01
C ASN A 491 -12.56 -5.59 -0.23
N VAL A 492 -12.69 -6.91 -0.20
CA VAL A 492 -13.28 -7.71 -1.30
C VAL A 492 -14.69 -7.24 -1.66
N CYS A 493 -15.45 -6.72 -0.71
CA CYS A 493 -16.80 -6.21 -0.93
C CYS A 493 -16.83 -4.90 -1.75
N ASN A 494 -15.70 -4.26 -2.00
CA ASN A 494 -15.63 -3.07 -2.87
C ASN A 494 -16.00 -3.41 -4.32
N PHE A 495 -15.90 -4.68 -4.74
CA PHE A 495 -16.42 -5.14 -6.03
C PHE A 495 -17.93 -4.93 -6.18
N LEU A 496 -18.70 -4.82 -5.09
CA LEU A 496 -20.13 -4.48 -5.15
C LEU A 496 -20.40 -3.08 -5.69
N ASN A 497 -19.42 -2.17 -5.63
CA ASN A 497 -19.55 -0.80 -6.14
C ASN A 497 -19.54 -0.75 -7.67
N TYR A 498 -19.21 -1.86 -8.33
CA TYR A 498 -19.05 -1.94 -9.78
C TYR A 498 -20.01 -3.00 -10.36
N PRO A 499 -20.54 -2.77 -11.58
CA PRO A 499 -21.29 -3.80 -12.30
C PRO A 499 -20.36 -4.92 -12.78
N LEU A 500 -20.91 -6.11 -13.06
CA LEU A 500 -20.12 -7.28 -13.46
C LEU A 500 -19.57 -7.20 -14.90
N ASP A 501 -19.91 -6.15 -15.65
CA ASP A 501 -19.35 -5.82 -16.96
C ASP A 501 -18.39 -4.63 -16.91
N TYR A 502 -18.01 -4.18 -15.70
CA TYR A 502 -17.06 -3.10 -15.52
C TYR A 502 -15.66 -3.51 -16.00
N VAL A 503 -14.98 -2.60 -16.67
CA VAL A 503 -13.58 -2.76 -17.07
C VAL A 503 -12.71 -1.79 -16.29
N PHE A 504 -11.81 -2.33 -15.49
CA PHE A 504 -10.78 -1.54 -14.82
C PHE A 504 -9.64 -1.26 -15.78
N TYR A 505 -9.38 0.02 -16.06
CA TYR A 505 -8.24 0.44 -16.86
C TYR A 505 -7.14 1.00 -15.96
N PRO A 506 -5.87 0.57 -16.11
CA PRO A 506 -4.78 1.13 -15.33
C PRO A 506 -4.52 2.58 -15.74
N ARG A 507 -4.11 3.40 -14.78
CA ARG A 507 -3.67 4.77 -15.08
C ARG A 507 -2.40 4.71 -15.92
N ARG A 508 -2.35 5.47 -17.01
CA ARG A 508 -1.12 5.61 -17.80
C ARG A 508 -0.03 6.25 -16.94
N VAL A 509 1.00 5.47 -16.62
CA VAL A 509 2.19 5.96 -15.94
C VAL A 509 3.11 6.60 -16.97
N ALA A 510 3.32 7.92 -16.86
CA ALA A 510 4.26 8.62 -17.74
C ALA A 510 5.69 8.15 -17.47
N LEU A 511 6.42 7.82 -18.53
CA LEU A 511 7.87 7.56 -18.46
C LEU A 511 8.63 8.85 -18.16
N ALA A 512 9.87 8.75 -17.71
CA ALA A 512 10.66 9.92 -17.28
C ALA A 512 10.90 10.98 -18.38
N HIS A 513 10.77 10.62 -19.66
CA HIS A 513 10.89 11.53 -20.80
C HIS A 513 9.52 11.97 -21.38
N GLU A 514 8.42 11.49 -20.80
CA GLU A 514 7.07 11.86 -21.21
C GLU A 514 6.56 13.03 -20.36
N ASN A 515 5.88 13.98 -21.00
CA ASN A 515 5.22 15.06 -20.27
C ASN A 515 4.03 14.49 -19.50
N VAL A 516 3.97 14.81 -18.21
CA VAL A 516 2.77 14.59 -17.40
C VAL A 516 1.74 15.63 -17.84
N LEU A 517 0.87 15.24 -18.77
CA LEU A 517 -0.27 16.06 -19.12
C LEU A 517 -1.26 16.04 -17.94
N PRO A 518 -1.73 17.19 -17.44
CA PRO A 518 -2.77 17.20 -16.43
C PRO A 518 -3.97 16.41 -16.98
N THR A 519 -4.49 15.48 -16.19
CA THR A 519 -5.73 14.78 -16.53
C THR A 519 -6.81 15.86 -16.55
N PRO A 520 -7.38 16.21 -17.72
CA PRO A 520 -8.42 17.23 -17.75
C PRO A 520 -9.58 16.74 -16.88
N ASP A 521 -10.17 17.63 -16.09
CA ASP A 521 -11.48 17.34 -15.51
C ASP A 521 -12.43 17.11 -16.70
N ILE A 522 -12.78 15.85 -16.92
CA ILE A 522 -13.54 15.42 -18.10
C ILE A 522 -14.90 16.11 -18.10
N ASN A 523 -15.50 16.37 -16.93
CA ASN A 523 -16.78 17.08 -16.87
C ASN A 523 -16.61 18.53 -17.32
N LEU A 524 -15.54 19.19 -16.89
CA LEU A 524 -15.23 20.55 -17.30
C LEU A 524 -14.91 20.63 -18.80
N LEU A 525 -14.10 19.68 -19.30
CA LEU A 525 -13.76 19.57 -20.71
C LEU A 525 -14.99 19.26 -21.58
N LEU A 526 -15.87 18.35 -21.16
CA LEU A 526 -17.11 18.03 -21.84
C LEU A 526 -18.07 19.24 -21.85
N MET A 527 -18.18 19.95 -20.72
CA MET A 527 -19.01 21.16 -20.63
C MET A 527 -18.49 22.27 -21.54
N ASP A 528 -17.17 22.50 -21.57
CA ASP A 528 -16.56 23.50 -22.46
C ASP A 528 -16.64 23.09 -23.93
N THR A 529 -16.49 21.79 -24.23
CA THR A 529 -16.69 21.25 -25.57
C THR A 529 -18.15 21.39 -26.01
N ALA A 530 -19.11 21.09 -25.14
CA ALA A 530 -20.53 21.25 -25.41
C ALA A 530 -20.91 22.73 -25.61
N ARG A 531 -20.38 23.64 -24.79
CA ARG A 531 -20.53 25.10 -24.98
C ARG A 531 -19.94 25.56 -26.31
N HIS A 532 -18.77 25.03 -26.70
CA HIS A 532 -18.13 25.37 -27.96
C HIS A 532 -18.95 24.85 -29.16
N ALA A 533 -19.44 23.63 -29.09
CA ALA A 533 -20.34 23.04 -30.09
C ALA A 533 -21.63 23.86 -30.25
N MET A 534 -22.29 24.21 -29.14
CA MET A 534 -23.49 25.06 -29.17
C MET A 534 -23.24 26.44 -29.79
N ARG A 535 -22.08 27.07 -29.50
CA ARG A 535 -21.69 28.35 -30.14
C ARG A 535 -21.49 28.22 -31.64
N PHE A 536 -20.86 27.13 -32.09
CA PHE A 536 -20.67 26.83 -33.50
C PHE A 536 -22.00 26.60 -34.23
N GLU A 537 -22.93 25.89 -33.59
CA GLU A 537 -24.25 25.61 -34.14
C GLU A 537 -25.11 26.88 -34.23
N THR A 538 -25.05 27.74 -33.20
CA THR A 538 -25.70 29.05 -33.21
C THR A 538 -25.13 29.97 -34.30
N ALA A 539 -23.81 30.00 -34.46
CA ALA A 539 -23.15 30.76 -35.52
C ALA A 539 -23.49 30.23 -36.92
N ARG A 540 -23.66 28.91 -37.07
CA ARG A 540 -24.07 28.27 -38.33
C ARG A 540 -25.53 28.58 -38.69
N VAL A 541 -26.45 28.59 -37.72
CA VAL A 541 -27.86 28.99 -37.93
C VAL A 541 -27.95 30.47 -38.34
N GLN A 542 -27.20 31.36 -37.68
CA GLN A 542 -27.14 32.77 -38.06
C GLN A 542 -26.54 33.00 -39.45
N HIS A 543 -25.58 32.17 -39.87
CA HIS A 543 -25.00 32.27 -41.21
C HIS A 543 -25.97 31.81 -42.32
N VAL A 544 -26.84 30.83 -42.03
CA VAL A 544 -27.87 30.32 -42.95
C VAL A 544 -29.06 31.28 -43.04
N GLU A 545 -29.46 31.92 -41.93
CA GLU A 545 -30.51 32.95 -41.93
C GLU A 545 -30.04 34.29 -42.55
N GLY A 546 -28.73 34.57 -42.55
CA GLY A 546 -28.15 35.75 -43.22
C GLY A 546 -27.81 35.57 -44.71
N THR A 547 -28.09 34.40 -45.30
CA THR A 547 -27.86 34.11 -46.74
C THR A 547 -29.14 33.77 -47.52
N GLN A 548 -30.32 33.97 -46.91
CA GLN A 548 -31.60 34.15 -47.62
C GLN A 548 -31.94 35.63 -47.71
#